data_AF-A0A1W9SLL5-F1
#
_entry.id   AF-A0A1W9SLL5-F1
#
_cell.length_a   1.000
_cell.length_b   1.000
_cell.length_c   1.000
_cell.angle_alpha   90.00
_cell.angle_beta   90.00
_cell.angle_gamma   90.00
#
_symmetry.space_group_name_H-M   'P 1'
#
loop_
_entity.id
_entity.type
_entity.pdbx_description
1 polymer ?
#
loop_
_entity_poly.entity_id
_entity_poly.type
_entity_poly.pdbx_seq_one_letter_code
_entity_poly.pdbx_strand_id
1 'polypeptide(L)'
;MTLGAVGKATTIEYIEVIANKDDGVEFFGGCPQLKYIIVSGCGDDSFDYDEGFHGKGQFWCTIQSNDGDRMGEHDGGPSDNETGLPYAIPIIFNATYIGNGSGRVITFRDNAGGTYANSIFANQAKGIDIEYLEDAGTMVGCSYKMFRDGYLNIENNVFDNVAGVTPTISGYNEDLFKVTVPDAGVYQIPPDLLSGWVHTFEGNSNSVANVGVSAANPVPANAQTNDLAITTDPFFTSANYKGAFNNTNWAKGWTLLFK
;
A
#
# COMPACT_ATOMS: atom_id res chain seq x y z
N MET A 1 -5.34 5.56 -14.32
CA MET A 1 -6.64 6.29 -14.18
C MET A 1 -6.37 7.40 -13.19
N THR A 2 -6.49 8.65 -13.60
CA THR A 2 -6.14 9.78 -12.74
C THR A 2 -7.39 10.46 -12.18
N LEU A 3 -7.40 10.76 -10.89
CA LEU A 3 -8.52 11.36 -10.16
C LEU A 3 -8.05 12.61 -9.42
N GLY A 4 -8.49 13.78 -9.86
CA GLY A 4 -8.17 15.06 -9.20
C GLY A 4 -9.34 15.59 -8.37
N ALA A 5 -9.11 15.84 -7.08
CA ALA A 5 -10.03 16.49 -6.15
C ALA A 5 -11.48 15.92 -6.15
N VAL A 6 -11.63 14.61 -6.34
CA VAL A 6 -12.95 13.97 -6.46
C VAL A 6 -13.66 13.93 -5.09
N GLY A 7 -14.93 14.32 -5.05
CA GLY A 7 -15.69 14.46 -3.80
C GLY A 7 -16.09 13.15 -3.11
N LYS A 8 -16.33 13.22 -1.79
CA LYS A 8 -16.67 12.07 -0.92
C LYS A 8 -17.95 11.31 -1.28
N ALA A 9 -18.89 11.95 -1.96
CA ALA A 9 -20.13 11.32 -2.39
C ALA A 9 -19.97 10.46 -3.66
N THR A 10 -18.77 10.46 -4.26
CA THR A 10 -18.50 9.69 -5.48
C THR A 10 -18.10 8.26 -5.16
N THR A 11 -18.83 7.32 -5.73
CA THR A 11 -18.54 5.89 -5.70
C THR A 11 -17.94 5.47 -7.04
N ILE A 12 -16.80 4.76 -7.01
CA ILE A 12 -16.13 4.20 -8.18
C ILE A 12 -15.97 2.70 -7.93
N GLU A 13 -16.62 1.87 -8.74
CA GLU A 13 -16.60 0.43 -8.55
C GLU A 13 -16.46 -0.32 -9.88
N TYR A 14 -15.86 -1.50 -9.83
CA TYR A 14 -15.70 -2.41 -10.98
C TYR A 14 -14.93 -1.77 -12.14
N ILE A 15 -13.70 -1.34 -11.86
CA ILE A 15 -12.79 -0.76 -12.84
C ILE A 15 -11.62 -1.72 -13.07
N GLU A 16 -11.28 -1.92 -14.34
CA GLU A 16 -10.02 -2.54 -14.77
C GLU A 16 -9.19 -1.51 -15.53
N VAL A 17 -7.97 -1.27 -15.07
CA VAL A 17 -6.93 -0.52 -15.78
C VAL A 17 -5.87 -1.52 -16.23
N ILE A 18 -5.54 -1.49 -17.52
CA ILE A 18 -4.57 -2.42 -18.11
C ILE A 18 -3.59 -1.71 -19.03
N ALA A 19 -2.30 -2.01 -18.84
CA ALA A 19 -1.21 -1.71 -19.78
C ALA A 19 -1.13 -0.25 -20.28
N ASN A 20 -1.38 0.73 -19.40
CA ASN A 20 -0.94 2.10 -19.67
C ASN A 20 0.57 2.24 -19.37
N LYS A 21 1.14 3.36 -19.79
CA LYS A 21 2.57 3.66 -19.65
C LYS A 21 2.97 4.25 -18.30
N ASP A 22 1.98 4.49 -17.48
CA ASP A 22 2.00 5.39 -16.33
C ASP A 22 1.26 4.67 -15.19
N ASP A 23 0.91 5.39 -14.15
CA ASP A 23 0.26 4.80 -12.99
C ASP A 23 -1.09 4.14 -13.28
N GLY A 24 -1.33 3.01 -12.62
CA GLY A 24 -2.59 2.28 -12.71
C GLY A 24 -3.77 3.10 -12.23
N VAL A 25 -3.72 3.58 -10.99
CA VAL A 25 -4.67 4.56 -10.44
C VAL A 25 -3.91 5.58 -9.62
N GLU A 26 -4.15 6.85 -9.89
CA GLU A 26 -3.41 7.97 -9.31
C GLU A 26 -4.41 9.01 -8.77
N PHE A 27 -4.20 9.47 -7.54
CA PHE A 27 -5.08 10.41 -6.87
C PHE A 27 -4.34 11.73 -6.58
N PHE A 28 -4.83 12.82 -7.15
CA PHE A 28 -4.43 14.18 -6.77
C PHE A 28 -5.49 14.78 -5.85
N GLY A 29 -5.41 14.43 -4.57
CA GLY A 29 -6.34 14.89 -3.54
C GLY A 29 -7.77 14.35 -3.63
N GLY A 30 -8.64 14.91 -2.80
CA GLY A 30 -10.06 14.53 -2.72
C GLY A 30 -10.35 13.35 -1.80
N CYS A 31 -11.59 12.84 -1.83
CA CYS A 31 -12.06 11.78 -0.93
C CYS A 31 -12.97 10.72 -1.60
N PRO A 32 -12.76 10.28 -2.87
CA PRO A 32 -13.63 9.29 -3.50
C PRO A 32 -13.67 7.95 -2.72
N GLN A 33 -14.71 7.17 -2.97
CA GLN A 33 -14.98 5.90 -2.30
C GLN A 33 -14.91 4.77 -3.34
N LEU A 34 -13.89 3.89 -3.27
CA LEU A 34 -13.58 2.93 -4.33
C LEU A 34 -13.64 1.48 -3.88
N LYS A 35 -14.33 0.62 -4.65
CA LYS A 35 -14.26 -0.84 -4.46
C LYS A 35 -14.02 -1.60 -5.75
N TYR A 36 -13.46 -2.80 -5.66
CA TYR A 36 -13.32 -3.72 -6.80
C TYR A 36 -12.56 -3.10 -7.97
N ILE A 37 -11.31 -2.71 -7.70
CA ILE A 37 -10.42 -2.08 -8.68
C ILE A 37 -9.32 -3.06 -9.04
N ILE A 38 -9.08 -3.25 -10.34
CA ILE A 38 -7.97 -4.03 -10.88
C ILE A 38 -7.04 -3.11 -11.65
N VAL A 39 -5.77 -3.20 -11.32
CA VAL A 39 -4.66 -2.64 -12.07
C VAL A 39 -3.81 -3.80 -12.57
N SER A 40 -3.44 -3.80 -13.85
CA SER A 40 -2.52 -4.82 -14.34
C SER A 40 -1.64 -4.34 -15.47
N GLY A 41 -0.39 -4.78 -15.46
CA GLY A 41 0.54 -4.56 -16.55
C GLY A 41 0.90 -3.10 -16.82
N CYS A 42 0.69 -2.19 -15.87
CA CYS A 42 1.00 -0.76 -16.00
C CYS A 42 2.52 -0.53 -16.02
N GLY A 43 2.94 0.58 -16.61
CA GLY A 43 4.35 0.90 -16.88
C GLY A 43 5.05 1.67 -15.77
N ASP A 44 4.30 2.10 -14.75
CA ASP A 44 4.85 2.76 -13.57
C ASP A 44 4.18 2.19 -12.30
N ASP A 45 3.76 3.02 -11.34
CA ASP A 45 3.20 2.55 -10.09
C ASP A 45 1.80 1.97 -10.26
N SER A 46 1.44 1.03 -9.38
CA SER A 46 0.09 0.45 -9.47
C SER A 46 -0.98 1.39 -8.93
N PHE A 47 -0.74 1.92 -7.72
CA PHE A 47 -1.61 2.86 -7.06
C PHE A 47 -0.76 3.98 -6.46
N ASP A 48 -1.01 5.22 -6.86
CA ASP A 48 -0.33 6.40 -6.34
C ASP A 48 -1.36 7.36 -5.72
N TYR A 49 -0.99 8.03 -4.63
CA TYR A 49 -1.72 9.20 -4.19
C TYR A 49 -0.80 10.34 -3.77
N ASP A 50 -1.29 11.54 -3.98
CA ASP A 50 -0.69 12.82 -3.63
C ASP A 50 -1.78 13.83 -3.21
N GLU A 51 -1.38 15.05 -2.88
CA GLU A 51 -2.18 16.26 -2.72
C GLU A 51 -3.32 16.12 -1.70
N GLY A 52 -3.06 15.44 -0.58
CA GLY A 52 -4.04 15.37 0.49
C GLY A 52 -5.19 14.40 0.21
N PHE A 53 -4.96 13.30 -0.49
CA PHE A 53 -5.98 12.28 -0.71
C PHE A 53 -6.47 11.65 0.62
N HIS A 54 -7.77 11.70 0.85
CA HIS A 54 -8.48 11.15 2.03
C HIS A 54 -9.60 10.18 1.63
N GLY A 55 -9.44 9.50 0.50
CA GLY A 55 -10.42 8.53 0.01
C GLY A 55 -10.42 7.24 0.82
N LYS A 56 -11.29 6.32 0.39
CA LYS A 56 -11.33 4.96 0.92
C LYS A 56 -11.31 3.93 -0.19
N GLY A 57 -10.64 2.83 0.06
CA GLY A 57 -10.45 1.73 -0.89
C GLY A 57 -10.78 0.37 -0.28
N GLN A 58 -11.48 -0.50 -1.02
CA GLN A 58 -11.62 -1.91 -0.65
C GLN A 58 -11.55 -2.86 -1.84
N PHE A 59 -10.93 -4.03 -1.67
CA PHE A 59 -10.83 -5.04 -2.74
C PHE A 59 -10.08 -4.53 -3.97
N TRP A 60 -8.92 -3.90 -3.73
CA TRP A 60 -8.02 -3.45 -4.79
C TRP A 60 -7.02 -4.54 -5.12
N CYS A 61 -6.79 -4.79 -6.41
CA CYS A 61 -5.83 -5.78 -6.87
C CYS A 61 -4.85 -5.15 -7.86
N THR A 62 -3.55 -5.44 -7.70
CA THR A 62 -2.57 -5.18 -8.75
C THR A 62 -1.78 -6.41 -9.14
N ILE A 63 -1.45 -6.51 -10.43
CA ILE A 63 -0.47 -7.42 -11.00
C ILE A 63 0.50 -6.60 -11.87
N GLN A 64 1.70 -6.33 -11.37
CA GLN A 64 2.69 -5.51 -12.07
C GLN A 64 3.17 -6.16 -13.38
N SER A 65 3.54 -5.33 -14.36
CA SER A 65 4.38 -5.75 -15.49
C SER A 65 5.85 -5.82 -15.07
N ASN A 66 6.73 -6.29 -15.96
CA ASN A 66 8.18 -6.14 -15.77
C ASN A 66 8.66 -4.69 -15.85
N ASP A 67 7.85 -3.78 -16.40
CA ASP A 67 8.20 -2.38 -16.59
C ASP A 67 7.73 -1.50 -15.41
N GLY A 68 6.81 -1.98 -14.57
CA GLY A 68 6.29 -1.21 -13.42
C GLY A 68 7.31 -1.04 -12.29
N ASP A 69 7.23 0.07 -11.57
CA ASP A 69 8.15 0.43 -10.48
C ASP A 69 7.68 -0.14 -9.13
N ARG A 70 6.84 0.60 -8.38
CA ARG A 70 6.31 0.21 -7.06
C ARG A 70 4.86 -0.25 -7.18
N MET A 71 4.40 -0.99 -6.18
CA MET A 71 2.97 -1.29 -6.07
C MET A 71 2.20 -0.10 -5.47
N GLY A 72 2.90 0.83 -4.82
CA GLY A 72 2.45 2.20 -4.65
C GLY A 72 3.57 3.17 -4.26
N GLU A 73 3.47 4.38 -4.79
CA GLU A 73 4.24 5.56 -4.41
C GLU A 73 3.24 6.56 -3.82
N HIS A 74 3.51 7.03 -2.61
CA HIS A 74 2.53 7.74 -1.83
C HIS A 74 3.17 9.01 -1.28
N ASP A 75 2.68 10.15 -1.74
CA ASP A 75 3.07 11.49 -1.31
C ASP A 75 1.89 12.16 -0.56
N GLY A 76 2.23 12.97 0.43
CA GLY A 76 1.25 13.46 1.39
C GLY A 76 0.71 14.83 1.06
N GLY A 77 1.60 15.81 1.13
CA GLY A 77 1.34 17.20 0.79
C GLY A 77 1.63 17.47 -0.69
N PRO A 78 1.18 18.62 -1.22
CA PRO A 78 1.37 18.98 -2.63
C PRO A 78 2.83 18.92 -3.08
N SER A 79 3.08 18.44 -4.29
CA SER A 79 4.42 18.37 -4.91
C SER A 79 5.21 19.70 -4.96
N ASP A 80 4.54 20.86 -4.94
CA ASP A 80 5.19 22.18 -4.89
C ASP A 80 5.37 22.72 -3.46
N ASN A 81 4.80 22.05 -2.47
CA ASN A 81 4.88 22.38 -1.05
C ASN A 81 4.46 21.17 -0.20
N GLU A 82 5.41 20.28 0.12
CA GLU A 82 5.18 19.04 0.89
C GLU A 82 4.57 19.29 2.28
N THR A 83 4.68 20.51 2.83
CA THR A 83 4.07 20.91 4.11
C THR A 83 2.65 21.49 3.96
N GLY A 84 2.15 21.56 2.74
CA GLY A 84 0.80 22.01 2.41
C GLY A 84 -0.25 21.06 2.97
N LEU A 85 -1.22 21.62 3.71
CA LEU A 85 -2.32 20.85 4.27
C LEU A 85 -3.54 20.84 3.33
N PRO A 86 -4.36 19.77 3.36
CA PRO A 86 -4.23 18.60 4.22
C PRO A 86 -3.28 17.53 3.64
N TYR A 87 -2.72 16.66 4.47
CA TYR A 87 -1.85 15.55 4.03
C TYR A 87 -2.64 14.29 3.66
N ALA A 88 -2.14 13.48 2.72
CA ALA A 88 -2.82 12.27 2.30
C ALA A 88 -2.84 11.20 3.41
N ILE A 89 -4.04 10.78 3.83
CA ILE A 89 -4.26 9.75 4.86
C ILE A 89 -5.46 8.84 4.51
N PRO A 90 -5.43 8.16 3.34
CA PRO A 90 -6.54 7.30 2.93
C PRO A 90 -6.67 6.05 3.80
N ILE A 91 -7.83 5.39 3.74
CA ILE A 91 -8.05 4.11 4.43
C ILE A 91 -8.35 3.02 3.41
N ILE A 92 -7.47 2.03 3.32
CA ILE A 92 -7.50 0.96 2.33
C ILE A 92 -7.56 -0.38 3.06
N PHE A 93 -8.59 -1.15 2.76
CA PHE A 93 -8.81 -2.49 3.29
C PHE A 93 -8.74 -3.52 2.17
N ASN A 94 -8.31 -4.75 2.49
CA ASN A 94 -8.47 -5.87 1.57
C ASN A 94 -7.80 -5.64 0.20
N ALA A 95 -6.55 -5.16 0.16
CA ALA A 95 -5.77 -5.09 -1.07
C ALA A 95 -5.05 -6.43 -1.34
N THR A 96 -4.90 -6.83 -2.60
CA THR A 96 -3.99 -7.91 -3.03
C THR A 96 -3.04 -7.35 -4.07
N TYR A 97 -1.79 -7.07 -3.68
CA TYR A 97 -0.78 -6.50 -4.58
C TYR A 97 0.29 -7.54 -4.89
N ILE A 98 0.49 -7.80 -6.18
CA ILE A 98 1.45 -8.81 -6.67
C ILE A 98 2.46 -8.14 -7.57
N GLY A 99 3.70 -8.12 -7.12
CA GLY A 99 4.79 -7.43 -7.80
C GLY A 99 5.47 -8.28 -8.88
N ASN A 100 6.43 -7.65 -9.54
CA ASN A 100 7.31 -8.27 -10.55
C ASN A 100 8.61 -8.84 -9.96
N GLY A 101 8.87 -8.60 -8.67
CA GLY A 101 10.05 -9.11 -7.97
C GLY A 101 11.31 -8.23 -8.07
N SER A 102 11.22 -6.98 -8.53
CA SER A 102 12.37 -6.06 -8.61
C SER A 102 12.21 -4.75 -7.83
N GLY A 103 10.99 -4.26 -7.67
CA GLY A 103 10.69 -2.96 -7.07
C GLY A 103 10.42 -3.02 -5.58
N ARG A 104 9.60 -2.05 -5.13
CA ARG A 104 9.16 -1.93 -3.74
C ARG A 104 7.67 -2.20 -3.60
N VAL A 105 7.23 -2.63 -2.42
CA VAL A 105 5.79 -2.77 -2.14
C VAL A 105 5.16 -1.39 -2.15
N ILE A 106 5.44 -0.57 -1.14
CA ILE A 106 4.92 0.79 -1.03
C ILE A 106 6.03 1.70 -0.50
N THR A 107 6.09 2.94 -1.01
CA THR A 107 6.90 4.02 -0.46
C THR A 107 5.97 5.15 0.03
N PHE A 108 6.21 5.66 1.24
CA PHE A 108 5.53 6.85 1.77
C PHE A 108 6.52 8.00 1.94
N ARG A 109 6.27 9.17 1.35
CA ARG A 109 7.09 10.40 1.47
C ARG A 109 6.22 11.64 1.65
N ASP A 110 6.84 12.79 1.87
CA ASP A 110 6.16 14.10 1.75
C ASP A 110 4.94 14.23 2.67
N ASN A 111 5.04 13.73 3.90
CA ASN A 111 3.94 13.58 4.88
C ASN A 111 2.79 12.63 4.46
N ALA A 112 3.04 11.66 3.60
CA ALA A 112 2.07 10.60 3.32
C ALA A 112 1.83 9.76 4.58
N GLY A 113 0.57 9.63 4.95
CA GLY A 113 0.11 8.62 5.88
C GLY A 113 -0.88 7.69 5.20
N GLY A 114 -1.83 7.19 5.97
CA GLY A 114 -2.88 6.29 5.49
C GLY A 114 -2.89 4.96 6.22
N THR A 115 -3.86 4.14 5.88
CA THR A 115 -4.03 2.81 6.49
C THR A 115 -4.12 1.75 5.41
N TYR A 116 -3.31 0.70 5.55
CA TYR A 116 -3.48 -0.56 4.83
C TYR A 116 -3.77 -1.66 5.84
N ALA A 117 -4.98 -2.21 5.76
CA ALA A 117 -5.45 -3.23 6.68
C ALA A 117 -5.99 -4.47 5.94
N ASN A 118 -5.81 -5.65 6.54
CA ASN A 118 -6.31 -6.91 6.00
C ASN A 118 -5.91 -7.16 4.53
N SER A 119 -4.70 -6.81 4.14
CA SER A 119 -4.20 -6.90 2.76
C SER A 119 -3.17 -8.02 2.59
N ILE A 120 -2.88 -8.37 1.33
CA ILE A 120 -1.86 -9.32 0.92
C ILE A 120 -0.89 -8.59 -0.02
N PHE A 121 0.39 -8.58 0.31
CA PHE A 121 1.46 -8.08 -0.54
C PHE A 121 2.35 -9.26 -0.92
N ALA A 122 2.63 -9.43 -2.21
CA ALA A 122 3.33 -10.61 -2.69
C ALA A 122 4.35 -10.33 -3.78
N ASN A 123 5.37 -11.19 -3.83
CA ASN A 123 6.34 -11.28 -4.92
C ASN A 123 7.04 -9.94 -5.23
N GLN A 124 7.73 -9.38 -4.24
CA GLN A 124 8.44 -8.12 -4.42
C GLN A 124 9.82 -8.10 -3.75
N ALA A 125 10.80 -7.47 -4.41
CA ALA A 125 12.19 -7.46 -3.92
C ALA A 125 12.35 -6.74 -2.59
N LYS A 126 11.52 -5.73 -2.31
CA LYS A 126 11.56 -4.92 -1.09
C LYS A 126 10.14 -4.70 -0.57
N GLY A 127 9.98 -4.61 0.75
CA GLY A 127 8.71 -4.34 1.40
C GLY A 127 8.37 -2.84 1.44
N ILE A 128 7.85 -2.35 2.56
CA ILE A 128 7.35 -0.98 2.68
C ILE A 128 8.42 -0.07 3.29
N ASP A 129 8.65 1.10 2.69
CA ASP A 129 9.48 2.13 3.31
C ASP A 129 8.75 3.45 3.58
N ILE A 130 9.25 4.15 4.59
CA ILE A 130 8.77 5.47 4.98
C ILE A 130 9.94 6.44 5.03
N GLU A 131 9.74 7.62 4.49
CA GLU A 131 10.74 8.66 4.48
C GLU A 131 10.92 9.29 5.87
N TYR A 132 12.17 9.53 6.21
CA TYR A 132 12.59 10.33 7.33
C TYR A 132 13.37 11.56 6.84
N LEU A 133 12.91 12.74 7.26
CA LEU A 133 13.62 14.00 7.10
C LEU A 133 13.86 14.56 8.51
N GLU A 134 15.14 14.74 8.86
CA GLU A 134 15.50 15.44 10.09
C GLU A 134 15.58 16.94 9.81
N ASP A 135 14.51 17.66 10.14
CA ASP A 135 14.55 19.12 10.21
C ASP A 135 14.56 19.57 11.69
N ALA A 136 15.76 19.81 12.23
CA ALA A 136 15.98 20.31 13.59
C ALA A 136 15.21 19.54 14.71
N GLY A 137 15.02 18.23 14.53
CA GLY A 137 14.27 17.37 15.47
C GLY A 137 12.74 17.49 15.39
N THR A 138 12.20 18.31 14.48
CA THR A 138 10.75 18.54 14.32
C THR A 138 10.09 17.56 13.35
N MET A 139 10.87 16.91 12.49
CA MET A 139 10.39 15.95 11.49
C MET A 139 9.34 16.56 10.54
N VAL A 140 9.51 17.83 10.17
CA VAL A 140 8.65 18.50 9.17
C VAL A 140 8.89 17.86 7.80
N GLY A 141 7.82 17.65 7.03
CA GLY A 141 7.93 17.11 5.68
C GLY A 141 7.89 15.59 5.58
N CYS A 142 8.09 14.83 6.67
CA CYS A 142 8.39 13.41 6.55
C CYS A 142 7.27 12.46 7.00
N SER A 143 7.11 11.37 6.27
CA SER A 143 6.13 10.31 6.55
C SER A 143 6.42 9.54 7.83
N TYR A 144 7.66 9.54 8.32
CA TYR A 144 7.98 9.02 9.66
C TYR A 144 7.20 9.75 10.76
N LYS A 145 6.97 11.06 10.62
CA LYS A 145 6.13 11.82 11.56
C LYS A 145 4.67 11.36 11.51
N MET A 146 4.14 11.04 10.32
CA MET A 146 2.79 10.52 10.16
C MET A 146 2.61 9.18 10.85
N PHE A 147 3.62 8.31 10.76
CA PHE A 147 3.70 7.07 11.54
C PHE A 147 3.71 7.35 13.04
N ARG A 148 4.64 8.19 13.53
CA ARG A 148 4.77 8.48 14.96
C ARG A 148 3.50 9.08 15.57
N ASP A 149 2.80 9.90 14.80
CA ASP A 149 1.59 10.59 15.25
C ASP A 149 0.31 9.74 15.06
N GLY A 150 0.43 8.50 14.55
CA GLY A 150 -0.67 7.53 14.41
C GLY A 150 -1.52 7.68 13.15
N TYR A 151 -1.07 8.48 12.18
CA TYR A 151 -1.74 8.70 10.89
C TYR A 151 -1.31 7.72 9.80
N LEU A 152 -0.24 6.95 10.01
CA LEU A 152 0.20 5.88 9.12
C LEU A 152 0.16 4.53 9.84
N ASN A 153 -0.70 3.62 9.37
CA ASN A 153 -0.94 2.32 9.99
C ASN A 153 -0.91 1.20 8.96
N ILE A 154 0.03 0.26 9.11
CA ILE A 154 0.09 -0.96 8.29
C ILE A 154 -0.18 -2.12 9.23
N GLU A 155 -1.38 -2.68 9.14
CA GLU A 155 -1.88 -3.62 10.16
C GLU A 155 -2.56 -4.85 9.56
N ASN A 156 -2.42 -5.97 10.25
CA ASN A 156 -3.14 -7.20 9.94
C ASN A 156 -2.94 -7.67 8.49
N ASN A 157 -1.79 -7.40 7.86
CA ASN A 157 -1.51 -7.81 6.49
C ASN A 157 -0.71 -9.11 6.40
N VAL A 158 -0.66 -9.71 5.22
CA VAL A 158 0.20 -10.85 4.89
C VAL A 158 1.23 -10.43 3.85
N PHE A 159 2.49 -10.81 4.07
CA PHE A 159 3.59 -10.63 3.13
C PHE A 159 4.04 -12.00 2.63
N ASP A 160 3.88 -12.26 1.33
CA ASP A 160 4.21 -13.54 0.68
C ASP A 160 5.37 -13.36 -0.30
N ASN A 161 6.55 -13.90 0.03
CA ASN A 161 7.75 -13.74 -0.78
C ASN A 161 8.09 -12.26 -1.05
N VAL A 162 8.18 -11.48 0.02
CA VAL A 162 8.59 -10.07 -0.01
C VAL A 162 9.92 -9.90 0.73
N ALA A 163 10.83 -9.09 0.19
CA ALA A 163 12.15 -8.84 0.77
C ALA A 163 13.00 -10.10 1.01
N GLY A 164 12.76 -11.15 0.22
CA GLY A 164 13.38 -12.46 0.42
C GLY A 164 13.00 -13.17 1.72
N VAL A 165 12.04 -12.64 2.47
CA VAL A 165 11.55 -13.24 3.72
C VAL A 165 10.58 -14.36 3.39
N THR A 166 10.76 -15.49 4.03
CA THR A 166 9.92 -16.68 3.88
C THR A 166 9.48 -17.17 5.26
N PRO A 167 8.40 -17.96 5.38
CA PRO A 167 7.91 -18.44 6.69
C PRO A 167 8.97 -19.22 7.51
N THR A 168 10.00 -19.76 6.86
CA THR A 168 11.12 -20.47 7.47
C THR A 168 12.25 -19.55 7.94
N ILE A 169 12.28 -18.29 7.48
CA ILE A 169 13.18 -17.23 7.96
C ILE A 169 12.33 -16.35 8.87
N SER A 170 12.26 -16.72 10.16
CA SER A 170 11.68 -15.87 11.19
C SER A 170 12.78 -15.04 11.84
N GLY A 171 12.63 -13.72 11.82
CA GLY A 171 13.62 -12.77 12.32
C GLY A 171 13.70 -11.52 11.43
N TYR A 172 13.99 -10.39 12.07
CA TYR A 172 14.19 -9.06 11.48
C TYR A 172 14.74 -9.09 10.04
N ASN A 173 13.98 -8.52 9.10
CA ASN A 173 14.47 -8.15 7.78
C ASN A 173 14.20 -6.65 7.59
N GLU A 174 15.27 -5.88 7.53
CA GLU A 174 15.22 -4.41 7.42
C GLU A 174 14.63 -3.90 6.11
N ASP A 175 14.56 -4.75 5.08
CA ASP A 175 13.97 -4.39 3.80
C ASP A 175 12.48 -4.73 3.73
N LEU A 176 11.93 -5.46 4.70
CA LEU A 176 10.48 -5.69 4.79
C LEU A 176 9.76 -4.42 5.24
N PHE A 177 10.21 -3.81 6.33
CA PHE A 177 9.78 -2.48 6.79
C PHE A 177 11.04 -1.64 6.97
N LYS A 178 11.19 -0.55 6.21
CA LYS A 178 12.41 0.26 6.20
C LYS A 178 12.14 1.74 6.46
N VAL A 179 13.06 2.40 7.16
CA VAL A 179 13.12 3.87 7.18
C VAL A 179 14.17 4.30 6.18
N THR A 180 13.84 5.25 5.31
CA THR A 180 14.73 5.77 4.26
C THR A 180 14.89 7.27 4.37
N VAL A 181 15.94 7.79 3.72
CA VAL A 181 16.19 9.22 3.57
C VAL A 181 16.41 9.50 2.08
N PRO A 182 15.98 10.65 1.55
CA PRO A 182 16.20 10.97 0.13
C PRO A 182 17.66 11.31 -0.17
N ASP A 183 18.37 11.92 0.79
CA ASP A 183 19.79 12.23 0.70
C ASP A 183 20.52 11.83 2.00
N ALA A 184 21.27 10.72 1.93
CA ALA A 184 22.06 10.20 3.04
C ALA A 184 23.32 11.03 3.37
N GLY A 185 23.62 12.08 2.61
CA GLY A 185 24.62 13.09 2.94
C GLY A 185 24.03 14.25 3.76
N VAL A 186 22.71 14.45 3.72
CA VAL A 186 21.99 15.54 4.40
C VAL A 186 21.28 15.04 5.65
N TYR A 187 20.54 13.94 5.52
CA TYR A 187 19.74 13.38 6.61
C TYR A 187 20.35 12.09 7.12
N GLN A 188 20.38 11.93 8.45
CA GLN A 188 20.82 10.70 9.11
C GLN A 188 19.67 10.14 9.94
N ILE A 189 19.38 8.86 9.80
CA ILE A 189 18.33 8.23 10.61
C ILE A 189 18.91 7.94 12.00
N PRO A 190 18.33 8.48 13.09
CA PRO A 190 18.75 8.14 14.43
C PRO A 190 18.60 6.63 14.69
N PRO A 191 19.57 5.98 15.35
CA PRO A 191 19.54 4.52 15.55
C PRO A 191 18.29 3.99 16.27
N ASP A 192 17.68 4.80 17.14
CA ASP A 192 16.44 4.48 17.85
C ASP A 192 15.21 4.51 16.94
N LEU A 193 15.23 5.32 15.87
CA LEU A 193 14.11 5.42 14.94
C LEU A 193 14.09 4.29 13.89
N LEU A 194 15.25 3.71 13.59
CA LEU A 194 15.38 2.54 12.71
C LEU A 194 14.52 1.37 13.20
N SER A 195 14.53 1.13 14.52
CA SER A 195 13.83 0.00 15.11
C SER A 195 12.32 0.25 15.27
N GLY A 196 11.91 1.51 15.48
CA GLY A 196 10.51 1.89 15.71
C GLY A 196 9.56 1.44 14.60
N TRP A 197 9.87 1.77 13.33
CA TRP A 197 9.06 1.34 12.19
C TRP A 197 9.13 -0.18 11.98
N VAL A 198 10.34 -0.75 12.01
CA VAL A 198 10.54 -2.18 11.74
C VAL A 198 9.78 -3.05 12.74
N HIS A 199 9.78 -2.68 14.03
CA HIS A 199 9.10 -3.44 15.08
C HIS A 199 7.57 -3.40 14.98
N THR A 200 7.00 -2.45 14.23
CA THR A 200 5.54 -2.40 14.03
C THR A 200 5.03 -3.52 13.15
N PHE A 201 5.88 -4.18 12.36
CA PHE A 201 5.47 -5.30 11.52
C PHE A 201 4.72 -6.36 12.34
N GLU A 202 5.41 -6.97 13.31
CA GLU A 202 4.81 -7.98 14.19
C GLU A 202 3.84 -7.34 15.20
N GLY A 203 4.16 -6.14 15.70
CA GLY A 203 3.33 -5.40 16.67
C GLY A 203 1.92 -5.11 16.16
N ASN A 204 1.76 -4.87 14.86
CA ASN A 204 0.48 -4.60 14.20
C ASN A 204 -0.10 -5.87 13.54
N SER A 205 0.32 -7.06 13.97
CA SER A 205 -0.21 -8.34 13.47
C SER A 205 -0.04 -8.56 11.96
N ASN A 206 1.00 -7.96 11.36
CA ASN A 206 1.44 -8.37 10.03
C ASN A 206 2.17 -9.71 10.14
N SER A 207 2.06 -10.54 9.10
CA SER A 207 2.67 -11.86 9.10
C SER A 207 3.33 -12.17 7.76
N VAL A 208 4.30 -13.09 7.79
CA VAL A 208 4.87 -13.70 6.59
C VAL A 208 4.25 -15.07 6.39
N ALA A 209 3.60 -15.29 5.26
CA ALA A 209 2.98 -16.56 4.93
C ALA A 209 2.99 -16.78 3.42
N ASN A 210 3.17 -18.05 3.00
CA ASN A 210 2.89 -18.44 1.63
C ASN A 210 1.38 -18.69 1.50
N VAL A 211 0.69 -17.82 0.76
CA VAL A 211 -0.76 -17.86 0.57
C VAL A 211 -1.13 -18.32 -0.84
N GLY A 212 -0.14 -18.61 -1.69
CA GLY A 212 -0.32 -19.19 -3.01
C GLY A 212 -0.83 -18.22 -4.07
N VAL A 213 -0.73 -16.92 -3.83
CA VAL A 213 -1.06 -15.89 -4.84
C VAL A 213 0.08 -15.77 -5.85
N SER A 214 -0.25 -15.43 -7.09
CA SER A 214 0.72 -15.21 -8.16
C SER A 214 0.13 -14.31 -9.24
N ALA A 215 0.97 -13.83 -10.16
CA ALA A 215 0.51 -13.05 -11.32
C ALA A 215 -0.50 -13.82 -12.20
N ALA A 216 -0.45 -15.15 -12.21
CA ALA A 216 -1.42 -15.97 -12.93
C ALA A 216 -2.73 -16.19 -12.17
N ASN A 217 -2.70 -16.09 -10.84
CA ASN A 217 -3.87 -16.27 -9.99
C ASN A 217 -3.71 -15.45 -8.69
N PRO A 218 -4.39 -14.30 -8.55
CA PRO A 218 -4.30 -13.48 -7.36
C PRO A 218 -5.20 -13.96 -6.22
N VAL A 219 -5.97 -15.03 -6.42
CA VAL A 219 -6.82 -15.61 -5.38
C VAL A 219 -5.97 -16.49 -4.46
N PRO A 220 -5.94 -16.24 -3.13
CA PRO A 220 -5.18 -17.07 -2.21
C PRO A 220 -5.72 -18.51 -2.19
N ALA A 221 -4.82 -19.48 -1.97
CA ALA A 221 -5.15 -20.90 -1.96
C ALA A 221 -6.16 -21.26 -0.86
N ASN A 222 -6.13 -20.52 0.25
CA ASN A 222 -7.11 -20.56 1.33
C ASN A 222 -7.40 -19.14 1.80
N ALA A 223 -8.63 -18.90 2.28
CA ALA A 223 -8.99 -17.64 2.91
C ALA A 223 -8.08 -17.35 4.11
N GLN A 224 -7.56 -16.13 4.17
CA GLN A 224 -6.68 -15.68 5.25
C GLN A 224 -7.51 -15.05 6.36
N THR A 225 -7.94 -15.84 7.35
CA THR A 225 -9.00 -15.43 8.30
C THR A 225 -8.52 -15.03 9.71
N ASN A 226 -7.22 -15.18 9.99
CA ASN A 226 -6.66 -14.91 11.33
C ASN A 226 -6.30 -13.43 11.49
N ASP A 227 -6.41 -12.91 12.72
CA ASP A 227 -5.96 -11.57 13.10
C ASP A 227 -6.42 -10.50 12.10
N LEU A 228 -7.73 -10.28 12.04
CA LEU A 228 -8.34 -9.29 11.14
C LEU A 228 -8.53 -7.96 11.87
N ALA A 229 -8.13 -6.86 11.22
CA ALA A 229 -8.54 -5.53 11.59
C ALA A 229 -10.07 -5.40 11.42
N ILE A 230 -10.72 -4.74 12.37
CA ILE A 230 -12.18 -4.52 12.36
C ILE A 230 -12.44 -3.03 12.21
N THR A 231 -13.32 -2.68 11.28
CA THR A 231 -13.82 -1.32 11.12
C THR A 231 -15.34 -1.28 11.30
N THR A 232 -15.83 -0.18 11.85
CA THR A 232 -17.28 0.10 11.98
C THR A 232 -17.79 1.04 10.90
N ASP A 233 -16.90 1.49 10.00
CA ASP A 233 -17.26 2.40 8.93
C ASP A 233 -18.09 1.69 7.86
N PRO A 234 -19.32 2.16 7.58
CA PRO A 234 -20.27 1.48 6.72
C PRO A 234 -19.86 1.45 5.24
N PHE A 235 -18.84 2.22 4.84
CA PHE A 235 -18.27 2.08 3.50
C PHE A 235 -17.68 0.69 3.30
N PHE A 236 -16.96 0.14 4.28
CA PHE A 236 -16.29 -1.15 4.09
C PHE A 236 -17.27 -2.31 4.24
N THR A 237 -17.30 -3.18 3.24
CA THR A 237 -18.01 -4.46 3.32
C THR A 237 -17.33 -5.30 4.40
N SER A 238 -18.12 -5.93 5.27
CA SER A 238 -17.60 -6.88 6.27
C SER A 238 -16.97 -8.10 5.58
N ALA A 239 -15.65 -8.11 5.47
CA ALA A 239 -14.86 -9.23 4.97
C ALA A 239 -14.22 -9.98 6.15
N ASN A 240 -14.41 -11.29 6.20
CA ASN A 240 -13.79 -12.16 7.19
C ASN A 240 -12.48 -12.80 6.67
N TYR A 241 -11.77 -12.10 5.80
CA TYR A 241 -10.53 -12.56 5.16
C TYR A 241 -9.62 -11.38 4.82
N LYS A 242 -8.32 -11.65 4.63
CA LYS A 242 -7.33 -10.71 4.09
C LYS A 242 -7.20 -10.85 2.57
N GLY A 243 -6.82 -9.76 1.92
CA GLY A 243 -6.69 -9.66 0.46
C GLY A 243 -7.98 -9.23 -0.22
N ALA A 244 -7.87 -8.89 -1.51
CA ALA A 244 -8.99 -8.51 -2.37
C ALA A 244 -9.94 -9.67 -2.66
N PHE A 245 -9.44 -10.89 -2.57
CA PHE A 245 -10.17 -12.12 -2.88
C PHE A 245 -10.20 -13.02 -1.65
N ASN A 246 -11.31 -13.72 -1.46
CA ASN A 246 -11.36 -14.89 -0.60
C ASN A 246 -10.93 -16.12 -1.43
N ASN A 247 -11.82 -17.10 -1.60
CA ASN A 247 -11.63 -18.25 -2.48
C ASN A 247 -12.38 -18.09 -3.83
N THR A 248 -13.01 -16.94 -4.08
CA THR A 248 -13.76 -16.63 -5.31
C THR A 248 -13.16 -15.40 -5.98
N ASN A 249 -12.90 -15.51 -7.28
CA ASN A 249 -12.46 -14.38 -8.09
C ASN A 249 -13.67 -13.54 -8.53
N TRP A 250 -13.97 -12.44 -7.84
CA TRP A 250 -15.06 -11.51 -8.23
C TRP A 250 -14.80 -10.78 -9.55
N ALA A 251 -13.58 -10.80 -10.05
CA ALA A 251 -13.22 -10.19 -11.33
C ALA A 251 -13.50 -11.08 -12.54
N LYS A 252 -13.75 -12.38 -12.29
CA LYS A 252 -13.94 -13.36 -13.35
C LYS A 252 -15.15 -13.02 -14.22
N GLY A 253 -14.96 -13.08 -15.54
CA GLY A 253 -16.02 -12.98 -16.54
C GLY A 253 -16.41 -11.56 -16.96
N TRP A 254 -15.85 -10.51 -16.34
CA TRP A 254 -16.05 -9.13 -16.79
C TRP A 254 -14.75 -8.35 -17.03
N THR A 255 -13.62 -8.83 -16.52
CA THR A 255 -12.30 -8.26 -16.82
C THR A 255 -11.63 -8.96 -17.99
N LEU A 256 -10.71 -8.26 -18.64
CA LEU A 256 -9.81 -8.82 -19.64
C LEU A 256 -8.82 -9.80 -19.00
N LEU A 257 -8.34 -9.48 -17.79
CA LEU A 257 -7.38 -10.30 -17.05
C LEU A 257 -7.94 -11.68 -16.65
N PHE A 258 -9.26 -11.79 -16.41
CA PHE A 258 -9.91 -13.02 -15.93
C PHE A 258 -11.14 -13.41 -16.77
N LYS A 259 -10.98 -13.45 -18.09
CA LYS A 259 -12.03 -13.93 -19.01
C LYS A 259 -12.48 -15.37 -18.74
#